data_AF-A0A067DER3-F1
#
_entry.id   AF-A0A067DER3-F1
#
_cell.length_a   1.000
_cell.length_b   1.000
_cell.length_c   1.000
_cell.angle_alpha   90.00
_cell.angle_beta   90.00
_cell.angle_gamma   90.00
#
_symmetry.space_group_name_H-M   'P 1'
#
loop_
_entity.id
_entity.type
_entity.pdbx_description
1 polymer ?
#
loop_
_entity_poly.entity_id
_entity_poly.type
_entity_poly.pdbx_seq_one_letter_code
_entity_poly.pdbx_strand_id
1 'polypeptide(L)'
;PPIGQDRASELGTWKDRKLKVSGTSWDVNGIDIAAAGLGWFSLGLKGEASLTLWTYDGIEITLREPLVLDRAPFLERPGFWLPKAISDALGSKSKLEAKRRKKLEETEDFLSEVSAYN
;
A
#
# COMPACT_ATOMS: atom_id res chain seq x y z
N PRO A 1 -3.16 -12.18 -20.12
CA PRO A 1 -4.30 -13.11 -20.04
C PRO A 1 -4.38 -13.92 -21.34
N PRO A 2 -4.86 -15.17 -21.34
CA PRO A 2 -5.14 -15.89 -22.57
C PRO A 2 -6.18 -15.10 -23.38
N ILE A 3 -5.84 -14.71 -24.61
CA ILE A 3 -6.74 -13.95 -25.49
C ILE A 3 -7.40 -14.94 -26.44
N GLY A 4 -8.70 -15.16 -26.29
CA GLY A 4 -9.47 -16.12 -27.08
C GLY A 4 -9.93 -17.32 -26.25
N GLN A 5 -11.06 -17.90 -26.65
CA GLN A 5 -11.83 -18.85 -25.87
C GLN A 5 -11.06 -20.17 -25.61
N ASP A 6 -10.22 -20.59 -26.57
CA ASP A 6 -9.52 -21.86 -26.50
C ASP A 6 -8.15 -21.77 -25.79
N ARG A 7 -7.60 -20.56 -25.67
CA ARG A 7 -6.24 -20.33 -25.15
C ARG A 7 -6.10 -20.67 -23.67
N ALA A 8 -7.20 -20.64 -22.90
CA ALA A 8 -7.18 -21.02 -21.49
C ALA A 8 -6.97 -22.52 -21.30
N SER A 9 -7.51 -23.34 -22.20
CA SER A 9 -7.39 -24.81 -22.15
C SER A 9 -5.97 -25.29 -22.43
N GLU A 10 -5.17 -24.48 -23.14
CA GLU A 10 -3.76 -24.78 -23.46
C GLU A 10 -2.81 -24.57 -22.26
N LEU A 11 -3.22 -23.83 -21.23
CA LEU A 11 -2.37 -23.46 -20.09
C LEU A 11 -2.16 -24.61 -19.09
N GLY A 12 -2.78 -25.76 -19.32
CA GLY A 12 -2.70 -26.93 -18.45
C GLY A 12 -3.62 -26.85 -17.24
N THR A 13 -3.27 -27.59 -16.19
CA THR A 13 -4.15 -27.75 -15.02
C THR A 13 -3.99 -26.60 -14.04
N TRP A 14 -5.11 -25.99 -13.65
CA TRP A 14 -5.18 -25.00 -12.57
C TRP A 14 -5.11 -25.71 -11.21
N LYS A 15 -4.07 -25.44 -10.43
CA LYS A 15 -3.78 -26.12 -9.15
C LYS A 15 -3.58 -25.14 -8.01
N ASP A 16 -3.97 -25.55 -6.81
CA ASP A 16 -3.68 -24.81 -5.60
C ASP A 16 -2.27 -25.11 -5.07
N ARG A 17 -1.65 -24.09 -4.46
CA ARG A 17 -0.40 -24.18 -3.71
C ARG A 17 -0.59 -23.51 -2.37
N LYS A 18 -0.37 -24.26 -1.29
CA LYS A 18 -0.46 -23.76 0.08
C LYS A 18 0.89 -23.22 0.52
N LEU A 19 0.89 -21.99 1.02
CA LEU A 19 2.06 -21.27 1.49
C LEU A 19 1.82 -20.90 2.95
N LYS A 20 2.83 -21.10 3.79
CA LYS A 20 2.87 -20.53 5.14
C LYS A 20 3.85 -19.38 5.12
N VAL A 21 3.40 -18.23 5.58
CA VAL A 21 4.20 -17.01 5.63
C VAL A 21 4.11 -16.40 7.02
N SER A 22 5.15 -15.70 7.43
CA SER A 22 5.18 -15.00 8.70
C SER A 22 5.83 -13.62 8.55
N GLY A 23 5.54 -12.75 9.51
CA GLY A 23 6.09 -11.40 9.55
C GLY A 23 5.95 -10.79 10.95
N THR A 24 6.60 -9.65 11.15
CA THR A 24 6.72 -9.01 12.47
C THR A 24 6.02 -7.65 12.55
N SER A 25 5.57 -7.11 11.43
CA SER A 25 5.03 -5.75 11.34
C SER A 25 4.05 -5.60 10.17
N TRP A 26 3.07 -4.72 10.37
CA TRP A 26 2.18 -4.25 9.30
C TRP A 26 2.78 -3.06 8.55
N ASP A 27 3.70 -2.34 9.17
CA ASP A 27 4.26 -1.07 8.66
C ASP A 27 5.39 -1.27 7.65
N VAL A 28 5.89 -2.49 7.50
CA VAL A 28 6.93 -2.86 6.53
C VAL A 28 6.54 -4.14 5.81
N ASN A 29 6.95 -4.26 4.56
CA ASN A 29 6.76 -5.51 3.82
C ASN A 29 7.61 -6.61 4.49
N GLY A 30 6.98 -7.74 4.81
CA GLY A 30 7.64 -8.87 5.48
C GLY A 30 8.15 -9.94 4.52
N ILE A 31 7.44 -10.17 3.40
CA ILE A 31 7.77 -11.24 2.45
C ILE A 31 7.29 -10.92 1.04
N ASP A 32 8.08 -11.30 0.04
CA ASP A 32 7.67 -11.30 -1.37
C ASP A 32 7.21 -12.70 -1.78
N ILE A 33 6.09 -12.76 -2.49
CA ILE A 33 5.60 -13.95 -3.19
C ILE A 33 5.74 -13.69 -4.69
N ALA A 34 6.66 -14.40 -5.32
CA ALA A 34 6.99 -14.25 -6.73
C ALA A 34 6.42 -15.39 -7.57
N ALA A 35 5.81 -15.04 -8.71
CA ALA A 35 5.35 -15.97 -9.73
C ALA A 35 6.20 -15.79 -10.99
N ALA A 36 6.87 -16.85 -11.41
CA ALA A 36 7.78 -16.83 -12.55
C ALA A 36 7.09 -16.30 -13.82
N GLY A 37 7.74 -15.33 -14.49
CA GLY A 37 7.24 -14.73 -15.73
C GLY A 37 6.10 -13.71 -15.58
N LEU A 38 5.56 -13.50 -14.38
CA LEU A 38 4.48 -12.53 -14.12
C LEU A 38 4.92 -11.37 -13.22
N GLY A 39 5.74 -11.66 -12.21
CA GLY A 39 6.20 -10.68 -11.24
C GLY A 39 6.04 -11.16 -9.80
N TRP A 40 5.87 -10.21 -8.87
CA TRP A 40 5.72 -10.51 -7.45
C TRP A 40 4.77 -9.53 -6.78
N PHE A 41 4.28 -9.92 -5.61
CA PHE A 41 3.62 -9.02 -4.68
C PHE A 41 4.26 -9.17 -3.30
N SER A 42 4.27 -8.08 -2.55
CA SER A 42 4.81 -8.04 -1.19
C SER A 42 3.65 -8.08 -0.18
N LEU A 43 3.84 -8.81 0.91
CA LEU A 43 2.88 -8.89 2.02
C LEU A 43 3.51 -8.31 3.29
N GLY A 44 2.90 -7.27 3.83
CA GLY A 44 3.09 -6.85 5.22
C GLY A 44 2.18 -7.69 6.13
N LEU A 45 2.75 -8.28 7.18
CA LEU A 45 1.99 -9.05 8.17
C LEU A 45 2.70 -9.06 9.52
N LYS A 46 1.90 -9.15 10.59
CA LYS A 46 2.38 -9.41 11.95
C LYS A 46 1.79 -10.72 12.47
N GLY A 47 2.63 -11.74 12.63
CA GLY A 47 2.23 -13.10 12.98
C GLY A 47 2.40 -14.07 11.81
N GLU A 48 1.60 -15.14 11.79
CA GLU A 48 1.63 -16.18 10.76
C GLU A 48 0.33 -16.20 9.95
N ALA A 49 0.45 -16.50 8.66
CA ALA A 49 -0.69 -16.69 7.76
C ALA A 49 -0.50 -17.91 6.88
N SER A 50 -1.61 -18.60 6.60
CA SER A 50 -1.67 -19.66 5.58
C SER A 50 -2.42 -19.12 4.36
N LEU A 51 -1.74 -19.11 3.22
CA LEU A 51 -2.24 -18.63 1.94
C LEU A 51 -2.44 -19.81 0.99
N THR A 52 -3.46 -19.74 0.16
CA THR A 52 -3.65 -20.68 -0.95
C THR A 52 -3.58 -19.89 -2.25
N LEU A 53 -2.50 -20.10 -3.01
CA LEU A 53 -2.31 -19.47 -4.32
C LEU A 53 -2.72 -20.45 -5.41
N TRP A 54 -3.54 -20.00 -6.34
CA TRP A 54 -3.91 -20.80 -7.49
C TRP A 54 -3.11 -20.37 -8.70
N THR A 55 -2.53 -21.34 -9.41
CA THR A 55 -1.73 -21.09 -10.62
C THR A 55 -1.80 -22.31 -11.55
N TYR A 56 -1.39 -22.12 -12.80
CA TYR A 56 -1.24 -23.22 -13.74
C TYR A 56 -0.02 -24.07 -13.40
N ASP A 57 -0.08 -25.36 -13.78
CA ASP A 57 1.04 -26.27 -13.61
C ASP A 57 2.30 -25.76 -14.33
N GLY A 58 3.47 -26.03 -13.76
CA GLY A 58 4.75 -25.53 -14.27
C GLY A 58 5.09 -24.08 -13.92
N ILE A 59 4.15 -23.28 -13.40
CA ILE A 59 4.49 -21.94 -12.87
C ILE A 59 5.15 -22.09 -11.51
N GLU A 60 6.42 -21.67 -11.44
CA GLU A 60 7.18 -21.65 -10.19
C GLU A 60 6.74 -20.48 -9.30
N ILE A 61 6.52 -20.80 -8.02
CA ILE A 61 6.22 -19.84 -6.96
C ILE A 61 7.36 -19.85 -5.96
N THR A 62 7.94 -18.69 -5.70
CA THR A 62 9.06 -18.52 -4.77
C THR A 62 8.71 -17.51 -3.68
N LEU A 63 9.18 -17.81 -2.47
CA LEU A 63 9.16 -16.90 -1.33
C LEU A 63 10.55 -16.30 -1.17
N ARG A 64 10.63 -14.99 -0.98
CA ARG A 64 11.91 -14.30 -0.79
C ARG A 64 11.77 -13.06 0.10
N GLU A 65 12.91 -12.51 0.49
CA GLU A 65 12.95 -11.21 1.17
C GLU A 65 12.37 -10.10 0.28
N PRO A 66 11.61 -9.16 0.85
CA PRO A 66 10.93 -8.15 0.07
C PRO A 66 11.91 -7.20 -0.61
N LEU A 67 11.78 -7.05 -1.94
CA LEU A 67 12.63 -6.13 -2.70
C LEU A 67 12.32 -4.65 -2.45
N VAL A 68 11.17 -4.36 -1.84
CA VAL A 68 10.75 -2.99 -1.52
C VAL A 68 10.26 -2.96 -0.08
N LEU A 69 11.09 -2.44 0.83
CA LEU A 69 10.84 -2.46 2.28
C LEU A 69 9.84 -1.37 2.73
N ASP A 70 9.92 -0.17 2.15
CA ASP A 70 9.31 1.06 2.70
C ASP A 70 8.04 1.54 1.97
N ARG A 71 7.27 0.64 1.34
CA ARG A 71 6.03 1.04 0.64
C ARG A 71 4.75 0.92 1.46
N ALA A 72 4.73 0.15 2.54
CA ALA A 72 3.53 0.04 3.38
C ALA A 72 3.03 1.42 3.89
N PRO A 73 3.89 2.35 4.39
CA PRO A 73 3.44 3.68 4.79
C PRO A 73 2.95 4.55 3.62
N PHE A 74 3.36 4.24 2.39
CA PHE A 74 2.91 4.95 1.19
C PHE A 74 1.54 4.47 0.71
N LEU A 75 1.29 3.16 0.79
CA LEU A 75 -0.01 2.54 0.46
C LEU A 75 -1.07 2.84 1.53
N GLU A 76 -0.68 3.14 2.77
CA GLU A 76 -1.59 3.48 3.85
C GLU A 76 -1.86 4.99 4.02
N ARG A 77 -1.33 5.84 3.12
CA ARG A 77 -1.59 7.28 3.19
C ARG A 77 -3.10 7.55 3.18
N PRO A 78 -3.62 8.39 4.09
CA PRO A 78 -5.02 8.80 4.07
C PRO A 78 -5.39 9.30 2.66
N GLY A 79 -6.38 8.65 2.03
CA GLY A 79 -6.80 8.96 0.66
C GLY A 79 -6.23 8.08 -0.46
N PHE A 80 -5.31 7.15 -0.17
CA PHE A 80 -4.79 6.19 -1.17
C PHE A 80 -5.86 5.17 -1.60
N TRP A 81 -6.65 4.67 -0.65
CA TRP A 81 -7.74 3.73 -0.88
C TRP A 81 -9.08 4.39 -1.19
N LEU A 82 -9.14 5.73 -1.17
CA LEU A 82 -10.39 6.45 -1.39
C LEU A 82 -10.53 6.81 -2.88
N PRO A 83 -11.75 6.72 -3.45
CA PRO A 83 -12.04 7.26 -4.76
C PRO A 83 -11.49 8.69 -4.89
N LYS A 84 -10.90 9.02 -6.04
CA LYS A 84 -10.17 10.29 -6.28
C LYS A 84 -10.94 11.53 -5.77
N ALA A 85 -12.26 11.56 -5.99
CA ALA A 85 -13.12 12.65 -5.53
C ALA A 85 -13.12 12.84 -3.99
N ILE A 86 -13.04 11.75 -3.22
CA ILE A 86 -13.00 11.80 -1.75
C ILE A 86 -11.59 12.18 -1.29
N SER A 87 -10.55 11.66 -1.96
CA SER A 87 -9.16 12.03 -1.68
C SER A 87 -8.91 13.53 -1.90
N ASP A 88 -9.40 14.08 -3.01
CA ASP A 88 -9.30 15.52 -3.33
C ASP A 88 -10.09 16.39 -2.33
N ALA A 89 -11.29 15.93 -1.91
CA ALA A 89 -12.10 16.64 -0.92
C ALA A 89 -11.45 16.66 0.48
N LEU A 90 -10.79 15.57 0.90
CA LEU A 90 -10.08 15.53 2.18
C LEU A 90 -8.77 16.33 2.12
N GLY A 91 -8.01 16.22 1.03
CA GLY A 91 -6.79 16.98 0.83
C GLY A 91 -7.02 18.49 0.77
N SER A 92 -8.11 18.95 0.14
CA SER A 92 -8.47 20.37 0.10
C SER A 92 -8.87 20.91 1.48
N LYS A 93 -9.64 20.16 2.28
CA LYS A 93 -9.97 20.54 3.66
C LYS A 93 -8.73 20.66 4.55
N SER A 94 -7.83 19.67 4.49
CA SER A 94 -6.58 19.69 5.28
C SER A 94 -5.70 20.90 4.94
N LYS A 95 -5.55 21.24 3.66
CA LYS A 95 -4.81 22.46 3.24
C LYS A 95 -5.47 23.74 3.74
N LEU A 96 -6.79 23.81 3.78
CA LEU A 96 -7.53 24.98 4.27
C LEU A 96 -7.33 25.17 5.78
N GLU A 97 -7.38 24.07 6.54
CA GLU A 97 -7.11 24.11 7.98
C GLU A 97 -5.66 24.50 8.30
N ALA A 98 -4.68 23.95 7.58
CA ALA A 98 -3.28 24.31 7.76
C ALA A 98 -3.04 25.81 7.49
N LYS A 99 -3.65 26.37 6.44
CA LYS A 99 -3.62 27.82 6.18
C LYS A 99 -4.27 28.62 7.30
N ARG A 100 -5.37 28.14 7.86
CA ARG A 100 -6.08 28.82 8.95
C ARG A 100 -5.25 28.87 10.23
N ARG A 101 -4.60 27.75 10.58
CA ARG A 101 -3.68 27.68 11.74
C ARG A 101 -2.50 28.61 11.57
N LYS A 102 -1.86 28.58 10.40
CA LYS A 102 -0.73 29.47 10.10
C LYS A 102 -1.13 30.96 10.20
N LYS A 103 -2.31 31.33 9.72
CA LYS A 103 -2.81 32.71 9.82
C LYS A 103 -3.12 33.11 11.27
N LEU A 104 -3.59 32.18 12.10
CA LEU A 104 -3.81 32.41 13.53
C LEU A 104 -2.49 32.63 14.27
N GLU A 105 -1.49 31.78 14.03
CA GLU A 105 -0.13 31.94 14.59
C GLU A 105 0.49 33.28 14.16
N GLU A 106 0.42 33.65 12.88
CA GLU A 106 0.89 34.95 12.38
C GLU A 106 0.16 36.14 13.03
N THR A 107 -1.10 35.97 13.43
CA THR A 107 -1.88 37.02 14.09
C THR A 107 -1.53 37.12 15.59
N GLU A 108 -1.32 35.99 16.26
CA GLU A 108 -0.90 35.94 17.66
C GLU A 108 0.51 36.50 17.85
N ASP A 109 1.45 36.17 16.96
CA ASP A 109 2.80 36.74 16.95
C ASP A 109 2.76 38.27 16.79
N PHE A 110 1.98 38.78 15.83
CA PHE A 110 1.80 40.22 15.62
C PHE A 110 1.22 40.94 16.84
N LEU A 111 0.23 40.35 17.51
CA LEU A 111 -0.37 40.91 18.73
C LEU A 111 0.59 40.92 19.92
N SER A 112 1.43 39.88 20.04
CA SER A 112 2.46 39.79 21.06
C SER A 112 3.56 40.85 20.89
N GLU A 113 3.93 41.14 19.63
CA GLU A 113 4.93 42.13 19.29
C GLU A 113 4.42 43.55 19.59
N VAL A 114 3.17 43.88 19.23
CA VAL A 114 2.55 45.18 19.55
C VAL A 114 2.40 45.42 21.06
N SER A 115 2.13 44.36 21.84
CA SER A 115 2.04 44.46 23.31
C SER A 115 3.38 44.64 24.00
N ALA A 116 4.51 44.36 23.34
CA ALA A 116 5.85 44.53 23.91
C ALA A 116 6.37 45.97 23.80
N TYR A 117 5.70 46.83 23.02
CA TYR A 117 6.08 48.23 22.78
C TYR A 117 5.14 49.27 23.45
N ASN A 118 4.17 48.82 24.26
CA ASN A 118 3.33 49.65 25.15
C ASN A 118 3.64 49.34 26.61
#